data_AF-A0A934WUN9-F1
#
_entry.id   AF-A0A934WUN9-F1
#
_cell.length_a   1.000
_cell.length_b   1.000
_cell.length_c   1.000
_cell.angle_alpha   90.00
_cell.angle_beta   90.00
_cell.angle_gamma   90.00
#
_symmetry.space_group_name_H-M   'P 1'
#
loop_
_entity.id
_entity.type
_entity.pdbx_description
1 polymer ?
#
loop_
_entity_poly.entity_id
_entity_poly.type
_entity_poly.pdbx_seq_one_letter_code
_entity_poly.pdbx_strand_id
1 'polypeptide(L)'
;ICKNTISVKSSDALLVRWISDGKLIATTKANNGTLDLDDYADEIGGYIRAEVFGEGGIVYTQSFTLNAEQKTPQKNHFLNLGFMDFLIPDLNNYLSLLIRVVKGLFTK
;
A
#
# COMPACT_ATOMS: atom_id res chain seq x y z
N ILE A 1 -15.80 14.78 14.68
CA ILE A 1 -15.33 13.43 14.28
C ILE A 1 -13.85 13.58 13.97
N CYS A 2 -12.98 12.99 14.79
CA CYS A 2 -11.53 13.06 14.56
C CYS A 2 -11.19 12.17 13.37
N LYS A 3 -10.40 12.66 12.41
CA LYS A 3 -9.94 11.87 11.26
C LYS A 3 -8.69 11.10 11.63
N ASN A 4 -8.69 9.80 11.34
CA ASN A 4 -7.54 8.92 11.54
C ASN A 4 -6.67 8.93 10.27
N THR A 5 -5.83 9.94 10.10
CA THR A 5 -5.03 10.08 8.87
C THR A 5 -3.53 10.10 9.13
N ILE A 6 -2.76 9.51 8.22
CA ILE A 6 -1.30 9.66 8.16
C ILE A 6 -0.94 10.47 6.92
N SER A 7 -0.13 11.51 7.09
CA SER A 7 0.34 12.35 5.99
C SER A 7 1.86 12.36 5.89
N VAL A 8 2.36 12.04 4.71
CA VAL A 8 3.75 12.20 4.29
C VAL A 8 3.76 13.14 3.08
N LYS A 9 4.52 14.22 3.16
CA LYS A 9 4.66 15.18 2.07
C LYS A 9 6.12 15.23 1.64
N SER A 10 6.33 15.22 0.33
CA SER A 10 7.65 15.41 -0.28
C SER A 10 7.51 16.29 -1.52
N SER A 11 8.49 17.18 -1.73
CA SER A 11 8.57 18.08 -2.88
C SER A 11 9.11 17.39 -4.13
N ASP A 12 10.04 16.44 -3.96
CA ASP A 12 10.88 15.91 -5.04
C ASP A 12 10.69 14.40 -5.25
N ALA A 13 9.57 13.88 -4.76
CA ALA A 13 9.18 12.49 -4.95
C ALA A 13 7.95 12.37 -5.86
N LEU A 14 7.77 11.19 -6.44
CA LEU A 14 6.69 10.85 -7.36
C LEU A 14 5.47 10.34 -6.60
N LEU A 15 5.68 9.36 -5.73
CA LEU A 15 4.59 8.65 -5.04
C LEU A 15 4.96 8.19 -3.64
N VAL A 16 3.93 7.89 -2.84
CA VAL A 16 4.01 7.18 -1.57
C VAL A 16 3.25 5.87 -1.70
N ARG A 17 3.92 4.75 -1.42
CA ARG A 17 3.28 3.45 -1.25
C ARG A 17 2.97 3.22 0.22
N TRP A 18 1.77 2.75 0.50
CA TRP A 18 1.30 2.41 1.83
C TRP A 18 1.20 0.90 1.94
N ILE A 19 1.97 0.32 2.87
CA ILE A 19 2.11 -1.13 3.00
C ILE A 19 1.68 -1.53 4.40
N SER A 20 0.77 -2.49 4.51
CA SER A 20 0.36 -3.12 5.78
C SER A 20 0.49 -4.63 5.65
N ASP A 21 1.01 -5.31 6.67
CA ASP A 21 1.23 -6.77 6.68
C ASP A 21 1.91 -7.32 5.41
N GLY A 22 2.90 -6.58 4.89
CA GLY A 22 3.64 -6.91 3.67
C GLY A 22 2.89 -6.69 2.35
N LYS A 23 1.63 -6.23 2.39
CA LYS A 23 0.79 -5.97 1.22
C LYS A 23 0.70 -4.47 0.94
N LEU A 24 0.84 -4.09 -0.33
CA LEU A 24 0.51 -2.74 -0.80
C LEU A 24 -1.01 -2.52 -0.71
N ILE A 25 -1.45 -1.57 0.13
CA ILE A 25 -2.87 -1.25 0.33
C ILE A 25 -3.28 0.03 -0.41
N ALA A 26 -2.36 0.97 -0.62
CA ALA A 26 -2.64 2.20 -1.35
C ALA A 26 -1.38 2.82 -1.97
N THR A 27 -1.57 3.62 -3.00
CA THR A 27 -0.54 4.48 -3.61
C THR A 27 -1.09 5.89 -3.75
N THR A 28 -0.37 6.88 -3.23
CA THR A 28 -0.74 8.30 -3.33
C THR A 28 0.36 9.12 -3.96
N LYS A 29 0.04 10.32 -4.47
CA LYS A 29 1.05 11.24 -5.01
C LYS A 29 1.88 11.81 -3.86
N ALA A 30 3.19 11.95 -4.02
CA ALA A 30 4.05 12.41 -2.93
C ALA A 30 3.78 13.84 -2.45
N ASN A 31 3.27 14.71 -3.33
CA ASN A 31 2.87 16.07 -2.97
C ASN A 31 1.58 16.11 -2.12
N ASN A 32 0.81 15.01 -2.08
CA ASN A 32 -0.38 14.84 -1.27
C ASN A 32 -0.45 13.41 -0.73
N GLY A 33 0.61 12.98 -0.04
CA GLY A 33 0.71 11.64 0.51
C GLY A 33 -0.10 11.50 1.80
N THR A 34 -1.42 11.68 1.73
CA THR A 34 -2.32 11.48 2.88
C THR A 34 -3.12 10.20 2.69
N LEU A 35 -3.13 9.37 3.73
CA LEU A 35 -3.96 8.16 3.81
C LEU A 35 -4.98 8.33 4.93
N ASP A 36 -6.25 8.09 4.63
CA ASP A 36 -7.30 7.93 5.64
C ASP A 36 -7.35 6.45 6.06
N LEU A 37 -7.12 6.17 7.34
CA LEU A 37 -7.02 4.80 7.84
C LEU A 37 -8.39 4.12 7.86
N ASP A 38 -9.48 4.89 7.96
CA ASP A 38 -10.83 4.34 8.04
C ASP A 38 -11.24 3.74 6.67
N ASP A 39 -10.75 4.29 5.55
CA ASP A 39 -10.99 3.78 4.19
C ASP A 39 -10.37 2.40 3.93
N TYR A 40 -9.38 2.01 4.77
CA TYR A 40 -8.62 0.76 4.63
C TYR A 40 -8.65 -0.10 5.89
N ALA A 41 -9.63 0.12 6.78
CA ALA A 41 -9.70 -0.53 8.09
C ALA A 41 -9.67 -2.07 8.04
N ASP A 42 -10.23 -2.67 6.98
CA ASP A 42 -10.27 -4.12 6.76
C ASP A 42 -8.94 -4.68 6.20
N GLU A 43 -8.11 -3.84 5.59
CA GLU A 43 -6.81 -4.22 5.01
C GLU A 43 -5.64 -3.90 5.93
N ILE A 44 -5.86 -3.02 6.91
CA ILE A 44 -4.85 -2.57 7.86
C ILE A 44 -4.75 -3.55 9.04
N GLY A 45 -3.55 -4.11 9.17
CA GLY A 45 -3.12 -4.92 10.32
C GLY A 45 -2.65 -4.07 11.50
N GLY A 46 -1.63 -4.55 12.20
CA GLY A 46 -1.05 -3.87 13.38
C GLY A 46 -0.04 -2.76 13.04
N TYR A 47 0.32 -2.60 11.76
CA TYR A 47 1.24 -1.55 11.34
C TYR A 47 0.95 -1.09 9.92
N ILE A 48 1.49 0.08 9.59
CA ILE A 48 1.52 0.61 8.25
C ILE A 48 2.88 1.24 7.96
N ARG A 49 3.42 1.03 6.76
CA ARG A 49 4.69 1.59 6.32
C ARG A 49 4.48 2.46 5.09
N ALA A 50 4.95 3.70 5.17
CA ALA A 50 5.06 4.59 4.03
C ALA A 50 6.41 4.36 3.36
N GLU A 51 6.41 4.14 2.05
CA GLU A 51 7.61 4.11 1.21
C GLU A 51 7.47 5.18 0.12
N VAL A 52 8.32 6.21 0.19
CA VAL A 52 8.31 7.33 -0.73
C VAL A 52 9.31 7.06 -1.85
N PHE A 53 8.87 7.22 -3.09
CA PHE A 53 9.66 6.97 -4.29
C PHE A 53 9.94 8.26 -5.05
N GLY A 54 11.21 8.56 -5.29
CA GLY A 54 11.66 9.54 -6.27
C GLY A 54 12.10 8.86 -7.56
N GLU A 55 12.63 9.63 -8.51
CA GLU A 55 13.12 9.09 -9.79
C GLU A 55 14.22 8.03 -9.62
N GLY A 56 15.04 8.15 -8.58
CA GLY A 56 16.12 7.21 -8.25
C GLY A 56 15.71 6.00 -7.40
N GLY A 57 14.43 5.81 -7.09
CA GLY A 57 13.94 4.72 -6.23
C GLY A 57 13.44 5.20 -4.86
N ILE A 58 13.57 4.37 -3.82
CA ILE A 58 13.10 4.70 -2.47
C ILE A 58 13.96 5.81 -1.89
N VAL A 59 13.33 6.93 -1.56
CA VAL A 59 13.98 8.10 -0.92
C VAL A 59 13.70 8.18 0.57
N TYR A 60 12.61 7.57 1.03
CA TYR A 60 12.24 7.55 2.44
C TYR A 60 11.37 6.34 2.77
N THR A 61 11.57 5.76 3.95
CA THR A 61 10.70 4.73 4.50
C THR A 61 10.45 4.97 5.97
N GLN A 62 9.20 4.86 6.40
CA GLN A 62 8.82 4.98 7.81
C GLN A 62 7.63 4.08 8.12
N SER A 63 7.76 3.28 9.18
CA SER A 63 6.68 2.49 9.74
C SER A 63 5.99 3.21 10.90
N PHE A 64 4.68 3.06 10.98
CA PHE A 64 3.81 3.50 12.06
C PHE A 64 3.12 2.28 12.65
N THR A 65 3.22 2.11 13.96
CA THR A 65 2.47 1.06 14.67
C THR A 65 1.08 1.61 14.97
N LEU A 66 0.05 0.84 14.65
CA LEU A 66 -1.34 1.17 14.97
C LEU A 66 -1.74 0.33 16.19
N ASN A 67 -2.62 0.87 17.05
CA ASN A 67 -2.93 0.37 18.40
C ASN A 67 -2.71 -1.15 18.60
N ALA A 68 -1.85 -1.45 19.58
CA ALA A 68 -1.22 -2.73 19.88
C ALA A 68 -2.16 -3.81 20.47
N GLU A 69 -3.45 -3.78 20.14
CA GLU A 69 -4.29 -4.96 20.35
C GLU A 69 -3.91 -5.96 19.27
N GLN A 70 -3.20 -7.00 19.70
CA GLN A 70 -2.46 -7.95 18.88
C GLN A 70 -3.36 -8.62 17.82
N LYS A 71 -3.57 -7.97 16.67
CA LYS A 71 -3.97 -8.68 15.46
C LYS A 71 -2.78 -9.56 15.09
N THR A 72 -2.94 -10.88 15.21
CA THR A 72 -1.92 -11.84 14.81
C THR A 72 -1.50 -11.52 13.37
N PRO A 73 -0.20 -11.31 13.10
CA PRO A 73 0.26 -10.94 11.78
C PRO A 73 -0.20 -12.00 10.78
N GLN A 74 -0.91 -11.57 9.73
CA GLN A 74 -1.25 -12.50 8.66
C GLN A 74 0.06 -12.99 8.05
N LYS A 75 0.28 -14.31 8.06
CA LYS A 75 1.46 -14.95 7.49
C LYS A 75 1.35 -14.91 5.96
N ASN A 76 1.53 -13.72 5.39
CA ASN A 76 1.58 -13.53 3.95
C ASN A 76 2.94 -14.04 3.48
N HIS A 77 2.93 -15.01 2.56
CA HIS A 77 4.13 -15.55 1.94
C HIS A 77 4.67 -14.49 0.97
N PHE A 78 5.34 -13.46 1.51
CA PHE A 78 6.06 -12.50 0.69
C PHE A 78 7.17 -13.29 -0.01
N LEU A 79 7.01 -13.49 -1.32
CA LEU A 79 8.03 -14.07 -2.17
C LEU A 79 9.29 -13.22 -1.95
N ASN A 80 10.44 -13.85 -1.69
CA ASN A 80 11.72 -13.16 -1.50
C ASN A 80 12.48 -13.25 -2.82
N LEU A 81 12.06 -12.47 -3.81
CA LEU A 81 12.69 -12.38 -5.14
C LEU A 81 13.56 -11.11 -5.26
N GLY A 82 13.91 -10.47 -4.16
CA GLY A 82 14.80 -9.30 -4.12
C GLY A 82 14.12 -8.06 -4.68
N PHE A 83 14.77 -7.33 -5.60
CA PHE A 83 14.22 -6.10 -6.19
C PHE A 83 12.90 -6.31 -6.94
N MET A 84 12.58 -7.55 -7.34
CA MET A 84 11.35 -7.88 -8.07
C MET A 84 10.11 -7.90 -7.18
N ASP A 85 10.25 -8.02 -5.87
CA ASP A 85 9.11 -7.99 -4.95
C ASP A 85 8.40 -6.62 -4.97
N PHE A 86 9.08 -5.58 -5.46
CA PHE A 86 8.50 -4.28 -5.76
C PHE A 86 7.44 -4.31 -6.88
N LEU A 87 7.63 -5.17 -7.90
CA LEU A 87 6.82 -5.17 -9.13
C LEU A 87 5.63 -6.14 -9.07
N ILE A 88 5.73 -7.21 -8.28
CA ILE A 88 4.72 -8.27 -8.24
C ILE A 88 3.35 -7.83 -7.64
N PRO A 89 3.29 -6.99 -6.59
CA PRO A 89 2.02 -6.53 -6.04
C PRO A 89 1.19 -5.70 -7.03
N ASP A 90 1.84 -4.83 -7.81
CA ASP A 90 1.16 -4.02 -8.84
C ASP A 90 0.66 -4.89 -9.98
N LEU A 91 1.47 -5.84 -10.47
CA LEU A 91 1.06 -6.73 -11.57
C LEU A 91 -0.18 -7.56 -11.21
N ASN A 92 -0.24 -8.09 -9.98
CA ASN A 92 -1.40 -8.86 -9.51
C ASN A 92 -2.66 -7.99 -9.41
N ASN A 93 -2.53 -6.75 -8.94
CA ASN A 93 -3.66 -5.82 -8.88
C ASN A 93 -4.17 -5.43 -10.29
N TYR A 94 -3.28 -5.13 -11.24
CA TYR A 94 -3.65 -4.86 -12.64
C TYR A 94 -4.29 -6.07 -13.32
N LEU A 95 -3.76 -7.28 -13.10
CA LEU A 95 -4.32 -8.50 -13.66
C LEU A 95 -5.69 -8.82 -13.08
N SER A 96 -5.88 -8.59 -11.78
CA SER A 96 -7.19 -8.78 -11.13
C SER A 96 -8.26 -7.82 -11.68
N LEU A 97 -7.87 -6.58 -12.00
CA LEU A 97 -8.75 -5.59 -12.65
C LEU A 97 -9.10 -6.02 -14.08
N LEU A 98 -8.14 -6.49 -14.87
CA LEU A 98 -8.37 -7.03 -16.21
C LEU A 98 -9.34 -8.22 -16.16
N ILE A 99 -9.14 -9.17 -15.25
CA ILE A 99 -10.03 -10.33 -15.08
C ILE A 99 -11.45 -9.87 -14.71
N ARG A 100 -11.59 -8.86 -13.84
CA ARG A 100 -12.91 -8.30 -13.48
C ARG A 100 -13.60 -7.65 -14.67
N VAL A 101 -12.88 -6.88 -15.49
CA VAL A 101 -13.42 -6.26 -16.71
C VAL A 101 -13.83 -7.31 -17.73
N VAL A 102 -12.97 -8.31 -17.98
CA VAL A 102 -13.26 -9.42 -18.91
C VAL A 102 -14.45 -10.23 -18.43
N LYS A 103 -14.52 -10.61 -17.16
CA LYS A 103 -15.69 -11.30 -16.59
C LYS A 103 -16.96 -10.46 -16.71
N GLY A 104 -16.90 -9.16 -16.48
CA GLY A 104 -18.03 -8.25 -16.69
C GLY A 104 -18.47 -8.13 -18.15
N LEU A 105 -17.55 -8.35 -19.11
CA LEU A 105 -17.85 -8.35 -20.54
C LEU A 105 -18.51 -9.67 -21.01
N PHE A 106 -18.11 -10.81 -20.43
CA PHE A 106 -18.62 -12.14 -20.77
C PHE A 106 -19.81 -12.59 -19.92
N THR A 107 -20.16 -11.85 -18.88
CA THR A 107 -21.38 -12.05 -18.07
C THR A 107 -22.43 -11.03 -18.50
N LYS A 108 -22.89 -11.13 -19.75
CA LYS A 108 -24.11 -10.53 -20.26
C LYS A 108 -24.98 -11.62 -20.88
#